data_AF-A0A962MH75-F1
#
_entry.id   AF-A0A962MH75-F1
#
_cell.length_a   1.000
_cell.length_b   1.000
_cell.length_c   1.000
_cell.angle_alpha   90.00
_cell.angle_beta   90.00
_cell.angle_gamma   90.00
#
_symmetry.space_group_name_H-M   'P 1'
#
loop_
_entity.id
_entity.type
_entity.pdbx_description
1 polymer ?
#
loop_
_entity_poly.entity_id
_entity_poly.type
_entity_poly.pdbx_seq_one_letter_code
_entity_poly.pdbx_strand_id
1 'polypeptide(L)'
;MIPYHAPSRDMQFVINELNDLEEIAQLHEFADHDIGPDLVNAVLEEAGKLAHGVLAPLNRDGDQNGATLGENGVKAVRGFGEAYRQFIEGGWNGLVCPIEFGGQGLPELLNIATQEMWNSANLAFALCPLLTAGAVEALRAHGSEEQKQRYLIKMISGEWTGTMNLTEPQA
;
A
#
# COMPACT_ATOMS: atom_id res chain seq x y z
N MET A 1 -9.23 -16.42 17.42
CA MET A 1 -8.51 -15.24 16.87
C MET A 1 -9.44 -14.06 17.05
N ILE A 2 -8.94 -12.90 17.50
CA ILE A 2 -9.78 -11.71 17.61
C ILE A 2 -9.91 -11.14 16.18
N PRO A 3 -11.13 -10.96 15.65
CA PRO A 3 -11.31 -10.39 14.32
C PRO A 3 -10.80 -8.93 14.29
N TYR A 4 -10.05 -8.57 13.26
CA TYR A 4 -9.66 -7.20 13.00
C TYR A 4 -10.86 -6.42 12.47
N HIS A 5 -11.11 -5.23 13.00
CA HIS A 5 -12.13 -4.31 12.49
C HIS A 5 -11.46 -2.97 12.20
N ALA A 6 -11.52 -2.53 10.95
CA ALA A 6 -11.01 -1.23 10.57
C ALA A 6 -11.82 -0.12 11.27
N PRO A 7 -11.18 0.90 11.87
CA PRO A 7 -11.86 2.01 12.53
C PRO A 7 -12.38 3.03 11.52
N SER A 8 -13.07 2.58 10.46
CA SER A 8 -13.43 3.41 9.29
C SER A 8 -14.22 4.66 9.65
N ARG A 9 -15.08 4.60 10.69
CA ARG A 9 -15.82 5.78 11.16
C ARG A 9 -14.90 6.88 11.68
N ASP A 10 -13.87 6.51 12.43
CA ASP A 10 -12.93 7.47 13.00
C ASP A 10 -12.03 8.04 11.91
N MET A 11 -11.55 7.19 11.00
CA MET A 11 -10.81 7.61 9.81
C MET A 11 -11.60 8.57 8.92
N GLN A 12 -12.90 8.30 8.69
CA GLN A 12 -13.78 9.21 7.95
C GLN A 12 -13.93 10.55 8.66
N PHE A 13 -14.10 10.56 9.98
CA PHE A 13 -14.18 11.79 10.75
C PHE A 13 -12.89 12.61 10.61
N VAL A 14 -11.73 12.00 10.81
CA VAL A 14 -10.43 12.67 10.68
C VAL A 14 -10.22 13.24 9.28
N ILE A 15 -10.50 12.45 8.23
CA ILE A 15 -10.28 12.88 6.85
C ILE A 15 -11.26 13.99 6.45
N ASN A 16 -12.57 13.79 6.70
CA ASN A 16 -13.59 14.70 6.20
C ASN A 16 -13.76 15.97 7.05
N GLU A 17 -13.49 15.91 8.36
CA GLU A 17 -13.81 17.00 9.28
C GLU A 17 -12.59 17.70 9.87
N LEU A 18 -11.40 17.06 9.88
CA LEU A 18 -10.21 17.62 10.57
C LEU A 18 -9.02 17.94 9.65
N ASN A 19 -8.94 17.34 8.46
CA ASN A 19 -7.76 17.43 7.59
C ASN A 19 -8.04 18.17 6.27
N ASP A 20 -8.99 19.11 6.28
CA ASP A 20 -9.24 20.05 5.17
C ASP A 20 -9.36 19.37 3.78
N LEU A 21 -10.10 18.25 3.70
CA LEU A 21 -10.27 17.47 2.45
C LEU A 21 -10.72 18.35 1.28
N GLU A 22 -11.58 19.33 1.52
CA GLU A 22 -12.06 20.27 0.50
C GLU A 22 -10.93 21.13 -0.06
N GLU A 23 -10.00 21.59 0.78
CA GLU A 23 -8.84 22.36 0.32
C GLU A 23 -7.87 21.47 -0.47
N ILE A 24 -7.65 20.23 -0.01
CA ILE A 24 -6.85 19.24 -0.72
C ILE A 24 -7.44 18.95 -2.10
N ALA A 25 -8.75 18.73 -2.18
CA ALA A 25 -9.46 18.45 -3.44
C ALA A 25 -9.31 19.58 -4.49
N GLN A 26 -9.03 20.81 -4.05
CA GLN A 26 -8.85 21.97 -4.93
C GLN A 26 -7.41 22.15 -5.44
N LEU A 27 -6.46 21.34 -4.98
CA LEU A 27 -5.09 21.39 -5.49
C LEU A 27 -5.06 21.01 -6.97
N HIS A 28 -4.23 21.71 -7.75
CA HIS A 28 -4.12 21.50 -9.20
C HIS A 28 -3.86 20.04 -9.57
N GLU A 29 -3.06 19.32 -8.78
CA GLU A 29 -2.74 17.91 -9.02
C GLU A 29 -3.95 16.97 -8.90
N PHE A 30 -5.02 17.40 -8.23
CA PHE A 30 -6.26 16.63 -8.07
C PHE A 30 -7.43 17.17 -8.90
N ALA A 31 -7.19 18.14 -9.80
CA ALA A 31 -8.26 18.80 -10.57
C ALA A 31 -9.08 17.82 -11.45
N ASP A 32 -8.47 16.72 -11.88
CA ASP A 32 -9.11 15.66 -12.67
C ASP A 32 -9.70 14.53 -11.79
N HIS A 33 -9.64 14.66 -10.46
CA HIS A 33 -10.12 13.67 -9.50
C HIS A 33 -11.34 14.19 -8.73
N ASP A 34 -12.36 13.35 -8.58
CA ASP A 34 -13.52 13.64 -7.72
C ASP A 34 -13.20 13.30 -6.26
N ILE A 35 -12.32 14.09 -5.65
CA ILE A 35 -11.91 13.92 -4.26
C ILE A 35 -12.99 14.47 -3.35
N GLY A 36 -13.72 13.57 -2.69
CA GLY A 36 -14.75 13.94 -1.73
C GLY A 36 -15.14 12.80 -0.79
N PRO A 37 -16.09 13.04 0.13
CA PRO A 37 -16.47 12.07 1.16
C PRO A 37 -16.92 10.72 0.60
N ASP A 38 -17.57 10.68 -0.57
CA ASP A 38 -18.01 9.44 -1.21
C ASP A 38 -16.83 8.58 -1.68
N LEU A 39 -15.81 9.21 -2.27
CA LEU A 39 -14.56 8.52 -2.64
C LEU A 39 -13.83 8.02 -1.39
N VAL A 40 -13.71 8.86 -0.35
CA VAL A 40 -13.12 8.48 0.94
C VAL A 40 -13.81 7.23 1.50
N ASN A 41 -15.15 7.24 1.53
CA ASN A 41 -15.94 6.12 2.03
C ASN A 41 -15.70 4.85 1.23
N ALA A 42 -15.73 4.93 -0.10
CA ALA A 42 -15.51 3.78 -0.97
C ALA A 42 -14.10 3.18 -0.79
N VAL A 43 -13.06 4.02 -0.76
CA VAL A 43 -11.67 3.61 -0.56
C VAL A 43 -11.49 2.92 0.79
N LEU A 44 -11.99 3.53 1.87
CA LEU A 44 -11.85 2.96 3.23
C LEU A 44 -12.66 1.66 3.39
N GLU A 45 -13.82 1.55 2.75
CA GLU A 45 -14.63 0.33 2.80
C GLU A 45 -13.92 -0.84 2.09
N GLU A 46 -13.42 -0.63 0.87
CA GLU A 46 -12.73 -1.67 0.11
C GLU A 46 -11.37 -2.04 0.73
N ALA A 47 -10.61 -1.06 1.23
CA ALA A 47 -9.38 -1.33 1.97
C ALA A 47 -9.65 -2.14 3.24
N GLY A 48 -10.75 -1.82 3.95
CA GLY A 48 -11.20 -2.53 5.14
C GLY A 48 -11.62 -3.97 4.85
N LYS A 49 -12.27 -4.23 3.70
CA LYS A 49 -12.59 -5.60 3.24
C LYS A 49 -11.34 -6.44 3.03
N LEU A 50 -10.31 -5.89 2.38
CA LEU A 50 -9.02 -6.57 2.24
C LEU A 50 -8.37 -6.84 3.60
N ALA A 51 -8.34 -5.84 4.47
CA ALA A 51 -7.75 -5.93 5.80
C ALA A 51 -8.41 -7.02 6.66
N HIS A 52 -9.74 -6.99 6.79
CA HIS A 52 -10.50 -7.94 7.60
C HIS A 52 -10.60 -9.33 6.95
N GLY A 53 -10.92 -9.39 5.65
CA GLY A 53 -11.27 -10.63 4.95
C GLY A 53 -10.06 -11.45 4.49
N VAL A 54 -8.92 -10.80 4.25
CA VAL A 54 -7.75 -11.44 3.64
C VAL A 54 -6.52 -11.36 4.55
N LEU A 55 -6.16 -10.16 5.04
CA LEU A 55 -4.88 -9.96 5.72
C LEU A 55 -4.90 -10.45 7.17
N ALA A 56 -5.92 -10.06 7.95
CA ALA A 56 -6.02 -10.39 9.37
C ALA A 56 -6.04 -11.90 9.65
N PRO A 57 -6.76 -12.74 8.88
CA PRO A 57 -6.74 -14.19 9.07
C PRO A 57 -5.34 -14.81 8.90
N LEU A 58 -4.49 -14.20 8.07
CA LEU A 58 -3.13 -14.69 7.80
C LEU A 58 -2.11 -14.26 8.86
N ASN A 59 -2.44 -13.29 9.73
CA ASN A 59 -1.47 -12.69 10.64
C ASN A 59 -0.87 -13.70 11.63
N ARG A 60 -1.73 -14.47 12.33
CA ARG A 60 -1.26 -15.48 13.30
C ARG A 60 -0.52 -16.63 12.62
N ASP A 61 -1.02 -17.12 11.49
CA ASP A 61 -0.36 -18.23 10.78
C ASP A 61 1.01 -17.79 10.24
N GLY A 62 1.12 -16.53 9.80
CA GLY A 62 2.38 -15.94 9.38
C GLY A 62 3.41 -15.83 10.50
N ASP A 63 3.00 -15.41 11.70
CA ASP A 63 3.85 -15.40 12.88
C ASP A 63 4.32 -16.81 13.27
N GLN A 64 3.41 -17.80 13.26
CA GLN A 64 3.72 -19.16 13.71
C GLN A 64 4.63 -19.94 12.76
N ASN A 65 4.56 -19.67 11.45
CA ASN A 65 5.27 -20.47 10.44
C ASN A 65 6.41 -19.71 9.74
N GLY A 66 6.32 -18.39 9.62
CA GLY A 66 7.36 -17.54 9.04
C GLY A 66 7.72 -17.84 7.58
N ALA A 67 8.67 -17.07 7.05
CA ALA A 67 9.34 -17.38 5.79
C ALA A 67 10.52 -18.32 6.04
N THR A 68 10.82 -19.17 5.06
CA THR A 68 11.92 -20.16 5.16
C THR A 68 12.90 -19.98 4.01
N LEU A 69 14.21 -20.02 4.27
CA LEU A 69 15.24 -20.04 3.25
C LEU A 69 15.56 -21.49 2.84
N GLY A 70 15.42 -21.82 1.55
CA GLY A 70 15.82 -23.10 0.97
C GLY A 70 16.82 -22.93 -0.18
N GLU A 71 17.14 -24.03 -0.87
CA GLU A 71 18.13 -24.04 -1.96
C GLU A 71 17.76 -23.12 -3.14
N ASN A 72 16.46 -22.91 -3.36
CA ASN A 72 15.93 -22.05 -4.43
C ASN A 72 15.57 -20.64 -3.95
N GLY A 73 16.06 -20.22 -2.78
CA GLY A 73 15.79 -18.92 -2.18
C GLY A 73 14.69 -18.95 -1.12
N VAL A 74 14.12 -17.78 -0.84
CA VAL A 74 13.12 -17.59 0.22
C VAL A 74 11.76 -18.09 -0.24
N LYS A 75 11.16 -18.98 0.56
CA LYS A 75 9.74 -19.34 0.48
C LYS A 75 8.97 -18.43 1.42
N ALA A 76 8.10 -17.61 0.86
CA ALA A 76 7.21 -16.73 1.62
C ALA A 76 6.23 -17.53 2.49
N VAL A 77 5.70 -16.85 3.50
CA VAL A 77 4.60 -17.35 4.35
C VAL A 77 3.45 -17.84 3.47
N ARG A 78 2.84 -18.96 3.85
CA ARG A 78 1.66 -19.50 3.16
C ARG A 78 0.54 -18.45 3.10
N GLY A 79 -0.05 -18.26 1.93
CA GLY A 79 -1.17 -17.32 1.74
C GLY A 79 -0.74 -15.87 1.45
N PHE A 80 0.50 -15.46 1.79
CA PHE A 80 0.95 -14.09 1.52
C PHE A 80 1.06 -13.80 0.03
N GLY A 81 1.44 -14.79 -0.79
CA GLY A 81 1.49 -14.63 -2.24
C GLY A 81 0.12 -14.40 -2.86
N GLU A 82 -0.91 -15.14 -2.41
CA GLU A 82 -2.30 -14.95 -2.84
C GLU A 82 -2.88 -13.63 -2.33
N ALA A 83 -2.56 -13.23 -1.10
CA ALA A 83 -2.96 -11.94 -0.55
C ALA A 83 -2.31 -10.77 -1.30
N TYR A 84 -1.03 -10.90 -1.69
CA TYR A 84 -0.33 -9.89 -2.47
C TYR A 84 -0.96 -9.74 -3.86
N ARG A 85 -1.37 -10.86 -4.48
CA ARG A 85 -2.10 -10.82 -5.76
C ARG A 85 -3.42 -10.05 -5.65
N GLN A 86 -4.21 -10.30 -4.62
CA GLN A 86 -5.44 -9.55 -4.37
C GLN A 86 -5.16 -8.07 -4.09
N PHE A 87 -4.07 -7.77 -3.40
CA PHE A 87 -3.63 -6.40 -3.13
C PHE A 87 -3.30 -5.64 -4.44
N ILE A 88 -2.54 -6.25 -5.36
CA ILE A 88 -2.20 -5.60 -6.64
C ILE A 88 -3.40 -5.55 -7.60
N GLU A 89 -4.28 -6.57 -7.61
CA GLU A 89 -5.51 -6.60 -8.41
C GLU A 89 -6.50 -5.51 -7.98
N GLY A 90 -6.49 -5.16 -6.68
CA GLY A 90 -7.25 -4.01 -6.15
C GLY A 90 -6.62 -2.65 -6.46
N GLY A 91 -5.48 -2.59 -7.15
CA GLY A 91 -4.79 -1.34 -7.50
C GLY A 91 -4.13 -0.61 -6.33
N TRP A 92 -4.08 -1.23 -5.15
CA TRP A 92 -3.64 -0.61 -3.90
C TRP A 92 -2.17 -0.18 -3.92
N ASN A 93 -1.35 -0.90 -4.69
CA ASN A 93 0.08 -0.62 -4.81
C ASN A 93 0.38 0.70 -5.56
N GLY A 94 -0.57 1.17 -6.37
CA GLY A 94 -0.44 2.38 -7.17
C GLY A 94 -1.36 3.53 -6.72
N LEU A 95 -1.97 3.44 -5.54
CA LEU A 95 -3.04 4.37 -5.09
C LEU A 95 -2.66 5.85 -5.25
N VAL A 96 -1.44 6.23 -4.87
CA VAL A 96 -0.94 7.62 -4.93
C VAL A 96 0.07 7.86 -6.04
N CYS A 97 0.40 6.80 -6.78
CA CYS A 97 1.44 6.88 -7.79
C CYS A 97 0.94 7.65 -9.03
N PRO A 98 1.83 8.29 -9.80
CA PRO A 98 1.44 9.04 -10.99
C PRO A 98 0.75 8.18 -12.03
N ILE A 99 -0.26 8.78 -12.68
CA ILE A 99 -1.05 8.13 -13.73
C ILE A 99 -0.17 7.75 -14.93
N GLU A 100 0.84 8.56 -15.27
CA GLU A 100 1.78 8.28 -16.36
C GLU A 100 2.57 6.97 -16.20
N PHE A 101 2.65 6.45 -14.97
CA PHE A 101 3.27 5.16 -14.67
C PHE A 101 2.25 4.10 -14.22
N GLY A 102 0.96 4.34 -14.44
CA GLY A 102 -0.13 3.40 -14.14
C GLY A 102 -0.66 3.45 -12.71
N GLY A 103 -0.36 4.50 -11.95
CA GLY A 103 -0.97 4.74 -10.64
C GLY A 103 -2.34 5.44 -10.75
N GLN A 104 -2.96 5.69 -9.60
CA GLN A 104 -4.29 6.32 -9.51
C GLN A 104 -4.24 7.82 -9.19
N GLY A 105 -3.08 8.37 -8.82
CA GLY A 105 -2.92 9.81 -8.55
C GLY A 105 -3.71 10.34 -7.36
N LEU A 106 -4.16 9.49 -6.43
CA LEU A 106 -4.96 9.93 -5.29
C LEU A 106 -4.09 10.61 -4.20
N PRO A 107 -4.71 11.42 -3.32
CA PRO A 107 -3.99 12.06 -2.22
C PRO A 107 -3.36 11.08 -1.22
N GLU A 108 -2.17 11.43 -0.72
CA GLU A 108 -1.50 10.69 0.36
C GLU A 108 -2.34 10.59 1.64
N LEU A 109 -3.24 11.56 1.87
CA LEU A 109 -4.23 11.53 2.95
C LEU A 109 -5.07 10.23 2.95
N LEU A 110 -5.49 9.76 1.78
CA LEU A 110 -6.22 8.49 1.65
C LEU A 110 -5.31 7.29 1.86
N ASN A 111 -4.09 7.35 1.32
CA ASN A 111 -3.11 6.26 1.39
C ASN A 111 -2.72 5.91 2.82
N ILE A 112 -2.43 6.92 3.63
CA ILE A 112 -2.06 6.73 5.04
C ILE A 112 -3.16 5.97 5.80
N ALA A 113 -4.43 6.32 5.59
CA ALA A 113 -5.55 5.63 6.23
C ALA A 113 -5.67 4.17 5.78
N THR A 114 -5.48 3.89 4.49
CA THR A 114 -5.47 2.49 3.99
C THR A 114 -4.28 1.69 4.51
N GLN A 115 -3.09 2.31 4.59
CA GLN A 115 -1.90 1.68 5.13
C GLN A 115 -2.07 1.33 6.61
N GLU A 116 -2.68 2.21 7.40
CA GLU A 116 -3.00 1.93 8.81
C GLU A 116 -3.86 0.65 8.92
N MET A 117 -4.85 0.47 8.04
CA MET A 117 -5.69 -0.72 8.06
C MET A 117 -4.88 -2.00 7.81
N TRP A 118 -4.03 -2.01 6.78
CA TRP A 118 -3.27 -3.20 6.41
C TRP A 118 -2.14 -3.48 7.38
N ASN A 119 -1.44 -2.45 7.86
CA ASN A 119 -0.42 -2.58 8.89
C ASN A 119 -1.00 -3.14 10.19
N SER A 120 -2.18 -2.67 10.59
CA SER A 120 -2.87 -3.16 11.79
C SER A 120 -3.39 -4.59 11.63
N ALA A 121 -3.87 -4.95 10.43
CA ALA A 121 -4.35 -6.29 10.14
C ALA A 121 -3.22 -7.31 10.09
N ASN A 122 -2.11 -6.99 9.40
CA ASN A 122 -0.96 -7.86 9.21
C ASN A 122 0.30 -7.07 8.78
N LEU A 123 1.06 -6.57 9.75
CA LEU A 123 2.28 -5.79 9.51
C LEU A 123 3.32 -6.58 8.69
N ALA A 124 3.49 -7.87 8.97
CA ALA A 124 4.48 -8.69 8.27
C ALA A 124 4.21 -8.77 6.76
N PHE A 125 2.92 -8.83 6.37
CA PHE A 125 2.51 -8.71 4.98
C PHE A 125 2.76 -7.29 4.45
N ALA A 126 2.27 -6.27 5.18
CA ALA A 126 2.26 -4.88 4.74
C ALA A 126 3.65 -4.26 4.55
N LEU A 127 4.70 -4.84 5.15
CA LEU A 127 6.09 -4.42 4.91
C LEU A 127 6.50 -4.52 3.44
N CYS A 128 6.03 -5.53 2.69
CA CYS A 128 6.40 -5.69 1.29
C CYS A 128 5.91 -4.52 0.39
N PRO A 129 4.62 -4.16 0.39
CA PRO A 129 4.17 -2.98 -0.34
C PRO A 129 4.75 -1.68 0.23
N LEU A 130 4.93 -1.55 1.56
CA LEU A 130 5.56 -0.37 2.17
C LEU A 130 6.98 -0.13 1.63
N LEU A 131 7.82 -1.16 1.62
CA LEU A 131 9.20 -1.08 1.09
C LEU A 131 9.21 -0.78 -0.41
N THR A 132 8.23 -1.32 -1.14
CA THR A 132 8.08 -1.05 -2.57
C THR A 132 7.71 0.41 -2.81
N ALA A 133 6.77 0.97 -2.05
CA ALA A 133 6.40 2.38 -2.13
C ALA A 133 7.60 3.31 -1.85
N GLY A 134 8.39 3.03 -0.81
CA GLY A 134 9.59 3.81 -0.52
C GLY A 134 10.63 3.75 -1.65
N ALA A 135 10.81 2.59 -2.28
CA ALA A 135 11.70 2.44 -3.43
C ALA A 135 11.18 3.15 -4.69
N VAL A 136 9.86 3.15 -4.92
CA VAL A 136 9.20 3.92 -5.98
C VAL A 136 9.46 5.42 -5.77
N GLU A 137 9.24 5.94 -4.56
CA GLU A 137 9.46 7.35 -4.27
C GLU A 137 10.92 7.78 -4.46
N ALA A 138 11.88 6.98 -3.98
CA ALA A 138 13.30 7.25 -4.19
C ALA A 138 13.67 7.28 -5.69
N LEU A 139 13.12 6.35 -6.47
CA LEU A 139 13.36 6.28 -7.90
C LEU A 139 12.69 7.44 -8.66
N ARG A 140 11.49 7.85 -8.27
CA ARG A 140 10.81 9.02 -8.85
C ARG A 140 11.60 10.29 -8.59
N ALA A 141 12.09 10.48 -7.38
CA ALA A 141 12.82 11.67 -6.97
C ALA A 141 14.21 11.78 -7.60
N HIS A 142 14.90 10.65 -7.77
CA HIS A 142 16.34 10.65 -8.08
C HIS A 142 16.76 9.84 -9.30
N GLY A 143 15.85 9.06 -9.89
CA GLY A 143 16.15 8.25 -11.07
C GLY A 143 16.36 9.10 -12.32
N SER A 144 17.21 8.63 -13.24
CA SER A 144 17.21 9.13 -14.61
C SER A 144 15.90 8.77 -15.32
N GLU A 145 15.60 9.45 -16.43
CA GLU A 145 14.41 9.11 -17.22
C GLU A 145 14.45 7.67 -17.71
N GLU A 146 15.63 7.14 -18.11
CA GLU A 146 15.74 5.73 -18.48
C GLU A 146 15.46 4.78 -17.30
N GLN A 147 15.88 5.14 -16.09
CA GLN A 147 15.62 4.34 -14.90
C GLN A 147 14.13 4.37 -14.54
N LYS A 148 13.50 5.55 -14.51
CA LYS A 148 12.07 5.71 -14.24
C LYS A 148 11.23 4.88 -15.19
N GLN A 149 11.45 5.02 -16.50
CA GLN A 149 10.71 4.28 -17.53
C GLN A 149 10.91 2.77 -17.43
N ARG A 150 12.10 2.33 -17.00
CA ARG A 150 12.41 0.90 -16.88
C ARG A 150 11.73 0.22 -15.69
N TYR A 151 11.64 0.89 -14.55
CA TYR A 151 11.25 0.26 -13.29
C TYR A 151 9.89 0.68 -12.77
N LEU A 152 9.49 1.95 -12.92
CA LEU A 152 8.30 2.48 -12.22
C LEU A 152 7.01 1.77 -12.60
N ILE A 153 6.77 1.51 -13.89
CA ILE A 153 5.55 0.83 -14.36
C ILE A 153 5.37 -0.53 -13.67
N LYS A 154 6.46 -1.30 -13.55
CA LYS A 154 6.43 -2.64 -12.95
C LYS A 154 6.39 -2.59 -11.43
N MET A 155 6.99 -1.58 -10.82
CA MET A 155 6.97 -1.41 -9.37
C MET A 155 5.62 -0.89 -8.88
N ILE A 156 4.98 0.01 -9.62
CA ILE A 156 3.66 0.58 -9.31
C ILE A 156 2.56 -0.46 -9.52
N SER A 157 2.64 -1.25 -10.60
CA SER A 157 1.71 -2.39 -10.80
C SER A 157 1.86 -3.50 -9.76
N GLY A 158 2.98 -3.52 -9.04
CA GLY A 158 3.33 -4.58 -8.09
C GLY A 158 3.83 -5.87 -8.76
N GLU A 159 4.16 -5.84 -10.06
CA GLU A 159 4.90 -6.94 -10.71
C GLU A 159 6.27 -7.11 -10.04
N TRP A 160 6.94 -6.00 -9.75
CA TRP A 160 8.24 -5.96 -9.09
C TRP A 160 8.14 -5.27 -7.72
N THR A 161 8.70 -5.91 -6.71
CA THR A 161 8.80 -5.33 -5.36
C THR A 161 10.14 -4.60 -5.19
N GLY A 162 10.17 -3.61 -4.30
CA GLY A 162 11.38 -2.87 -3.93
C GLY A 162 11.78 -3.09 -2.48
N THR A 163 13.05 -2.80 -2.17
CA THR A 163 13.55 -2.73 -0.80
C THR A 163 14.75 -1.80 -0.72
N MET A 164 15.13 -1.43 0.51
CA MET A 164 16.32 -0.63 0.79
C MET A 164 17.34 -1.48 1.53
N ASN A 165 18.58 -1.50 1.04
CA ASN A 165 19.69 -2.23 1.66
C ASN A 165 20.69 -1.18 2.17
N LEU A 166 20.58 -0.81 3.45
CA LEU A 166 21.41 0.24 4.06
C LEU A 166 22.42 -0.31 5.05
N THR A 167 21.96 -1.15 5.98
CA THR A 167 22.76 -1.65 7.11
C THR A 167 23.68 -2.78 6.68
N GLU A 168 24.91 -2.76 7.17
CA GLU A 168 25.90 -3.81 7.02
C GLU A 168 26.39 -4.28 8.40
N PRO A 169 27.02 -5.46 8.55
CA PRO A 169 27.46 -5.93 9.88
C PRO A 169 28.43 -4.97 10.60
N GLN A 170 29.04 -4.01 9.89
CA GLN A 170 29.96 -3.01 10.43
C GLN A 170 29.46 -1.55 10.29
N ALA A 171 28.26 -1.30 9.76
CA ALA A 171 27.72 0.05 9.49
C ALA A 171 26.21 0.15 9.76
#